data_AF-B8AJ76-F1
#
_entry.id   AF-B8AJ76-F1
#
_cell.length_a   1.000
_cell.length_b   1.000
_cell.length_c   1.000
_cell.angle_alpha   90.00
_cell.angle_beta   90.00
_cell.angle_gamma   90.00
#
_symmetry.space_group_name_H-M   'P 1'
#
loop_
_entity.id
_entity.type
_entity.pdbx_description
1 polymer ?
#
loop_
_entity_poly.entity_id
_entity_poly.type
_entity_poly.pdbx_seq_one_letter_code
_entity_poly.pdbx_strand_id
1 'polypeptide(L)'
;MDHAILQHQSKLSSLDPNYWDDAEVFRLERFANSTIDFKGIDMEFIPFGAGRRMCPGLAFAEAIMDLLFSTLLFHFDWELPCGMTASELDMIEEMALTVRRKNDLHLRPILRVPQTQTSSALLFCERAQTSSVFLF
;
A
#
# COMPACT_ATOMS: atom_id res chain seq x y z
N MET A 1 19.99 24.41 11.13
CA MET A 1 20.20 23.59 9.91
C MET A 1 18.86 22.92 9.69
N ASP A 2 18.05 23.54 8.84
CA ASP A 2 16.61 23.51 8.97
C ASP A 2 16.04 22.17 8.47
N HIS A 3 15.14 21.55 9.24
CA HIS A 3 14.49 20.28 8.89
C HIS A 3 13.86 20.30 7.48
N ALA A 4 13.39 21.47 7.03
CA ALA A 4 12.88 21.69 5.69
C ALA A 4 13.94 21.40 4.59
N ILE A 5 15.20 21.76 4.80
CA ILE A 5 16.26 21.58 3.78
C ILE A 5 16.54 20.09 3.56
N LEU A 6 16.53 19.27 4.62
CA LEU A 6 16.77 17.82 4.51
C LEU A 6 15.60 17.09 3.85
N GLN A 7 14.35 17.48 4.15
CA GLN A 7 13.18 16.91 3.46
C GLN A 7 13.17 17.26 1.98
N HIS A 8 13.56 18.50 1.63
CA HIS A 8 13.68 18.92 0.24
C HIS A 8 14.77 18.13 -0.49
N GLN A 9 15.93 17.90 0.13
CA GLN A 9 17.02 17.13 -0.47
C GLN A 9 16.67 15.66 -0.70
N SER A 10 16.05 15.00 0.28
CA SER A 10 15.62 13.60 0.12
C SER A 10 14.57 13.43 -0.97
N LYS A 11 13.68 14.42 -1.15
CA LYS A 11 12.69 14.39 -2.23
C LYS A 11 13.34 14.55 -3.60
N LEU A 12 14.31 15.45 -3.73
CA LEU A 12 15.02 15.67 -4.99
C LEU A 12 15.78 14.42 -5.46
N SER A 13 16.46 13.71 -4.55
CA SER A 13 17.18 12.48 -4.94
C SER A 13 16.24 11.37 -5.40
N SER A 14 15.05 11.25 -4.81
CA SER A 14 14.05 10.25 -5.23
C SER A 14 13.39 10.54 -6.58
N LEU A 15 13.51 11.78 -7.08
CA LEU A 15 12.96 12.21 -8.37
C LEU A 15 14.05 12.43 -9.43
N ASP A 16 15.31 12.09 -9.11
CA ASP A 16 16.43 12.31 -10.02
C ASP A 16 16.48 11.21 -11.08
N PRO A 17 16.32 11.54 -12.38
CA PRO A 17 16.34 10.58 -13.46
C PRO A 17 17.71 9.91 -13.67
N ASN A 18 18.78 10.43 -13.07
CA ASN A 18 20.10 9.78 -13.10
C ASN A 18 20.16 8.51 -12.23
N TYR A 19 19.28 8.42 -11.22
CA TYR A 19 19.20 7.27 -10.32
C TYR A 19 17.94 6.43 -10.55
N TRP A 20 16.87 7.04 -11.07
CA TRP A 20 15.56 6.40 -11.20
C TRP A 20 14.96 6.60 -12.60
N ASP A 21 14.85 5.52 -13.38
CA ASP A 21 14.10 5.55 -14.65
C ASP A 21 12.65 5.98 -14.40
N ASP A 22 12.09 6.89 -15.18
CA ASP A 22 10.74 7.47 -14.96
C ASP A 22 10.48 7.81 -13.49
N ALA A 23 11.38 8.60 -12.87
CA ALA A 23 11.39 8.87 -11.43
C ALA A 23 10.06 9.42 -10.88
N GLU A 24 9.33 10.18 -11.70
CA GLU A 24 8.03 10.78 -11.35
C GLU A 24 6.87 9.77 -11.40
N VAL A 25 7.08 8.59 -11.98
CA VAL A 25 6.04 7.56 -12.15
C VAL A 25 6.07 6.58 -10.99
N PHE A 26 4.93 6.45 -10.31
CA PHE A 26 4.72 5.42 -9.30
C PHE A 26 4.74 4.01 -9.92
N ARG A 27 5.75 3.21 -9.59
CA ARG A 27 5.92 1.82 -10.07
C ARG A 27 6.41 0.92 -8.95
N LEU A 28 5.59 -0.05 -8.55
CA LEU A 28 5.95 -1.00 -7.49
C LEU A 28 7.00 -2.01 -7.98
N GLU A 29 6.95 -2.37 -9.27
CA GLU A 29 7.82 -3.34 -9.91
C GLU A 29 9.30 -2.95 -9.85
N ARG A 30 9.58 -1.64 -9.71
CA ARG A 30 10.92 -1.09 -9.51
C ARG A 30 11.63 -1.72 -8.31
N PHE A 31 10.90 -2.07 -7.26
CA PHE A 31 11.46 -2.65 -6.04
C PHE A 31 11.35 -4.18 -5.99
N ALA A 32 10.41 -4.77 -6.72
CA ALA A 32 10.14 -6.21 -6.65
C ALA A 32 11.34 -7.10 -7.05
N ASN A 33 12.16 -6.64 -8.00
CA ASN A 33 13.36 -7.35 -8.48
C ASN A 33 14.66 -6.56 -8.23
N SER A 34 14.62 -5.56 -7.36
CA SER A 34 15.77 -4.73 -7.02
C SER A 34 16.40 -5.18 -5.71
N THR A 35 17.70 -4.94 -5.55
CA THR A 35 18.40 -5.08 -4.27
C THR A 35 18.31 -3.82 -3.42
N ILE A 36 17.76 -2.72 -3.97
CA ILE A 36 17.67 -1.43 -3.28
C ILE A 36 16.72 -1.55 -2.10
N ASP A 37 17.19 -1.16 -0.92
CA ASP A 37 16.39 -1.05 0.30
C ASP A 37 16.39 0.35 0.90
N PHE A 38 15.49 0.58 1.85
CA PHE A 38 15.38 1.86 2.58
C PHE A 38 16.12 1.85 3.92
N LYS A 39 17.01 0.87 4.14
CA LYS A 39 17.73 0.66 5.42
C LYS A 39 19.05 1.44 5.47
N GLY A 40 19.21 2.43 4.59
CA GLY A 40 20.32 3.39 4.58
C GLY A 40 21.65 2.84 4.09
N ILE A 41 21.64 1.72 3.36
CA ILE A 41 22.78 1.23 2.58
C ILE A 41 22.79 1.92 1.21
N ASP A 42 21.64 1.94 0.54
CA ASP A 42 21.48 2.51 -0.80
C ASP A 42 21.19 4.01 -0.72
N MET A 43 22.15 4.83 -1.16
CA MET A 43 22.11 6.29 -0.98
C MET A 43 21.07 6.98 -1.86
N GLU A 44 20.69 6.34 -2.96
CA GLU A 44 19.59 6.75 -3.82
C GLU A 44 18.21 6.64 -3.13
N PHE A 45 18.10 5.86 -2.04
CA PHE A 45 16.84 5.59 -1.35
C PHE A 45 16.95 5.61 0.19
N ILE A 46 16.98 6.82 0.77
CA ILE A 46 17.17 7.02 2.22
C ILE A 46 16.01 7.77 2.92
N PRO A 47 14.75 7.31 2.81
CA PRO A 47 13.60 7.99 3.43
C PRO A 47 13.67 8.03 4.97
N PHE A 48 14.44 7.12 5.59
CA PHE A 48 14.70 7.08 7.03
C PHE A 48 16.09 7.61 7.41
N GLY A 49 16.81 8.22 6.47
CA GLY A 49 18.20 8.62 6.64
C GLY A 49 19.15 7.43 6.71
N ALA A 50 20.43 7.72 7.00
CA ALA A 50 21.49 6.71 7.05
C ALA A 50 22.50 6.98 8.18
N GLY A 51 23.33 5.98 8.48
CA GLY A 51 24.41 6.07 9.47
C GLY A 51 23.92 6.28 10.93
N ARG A 52 24.71 7.00 11.73
CA ARG A 52 24.48 7.15 13.19
C ARG A 52 23.21 7.92 13.58
N ARG A 53 22.57 8.60 12.62
CA ARG A 53 21.33 9.37 12.82
C ARG A 53 20.17 8.83 11.98
N MET A 54 20.27 7.58 11.54
CA MET A 54 19.14 6.87 10.94
C MET A 54 17.95 6.86 11.90
N CYS A 55 16.75 6.97 11.33
CA CYS A 55 15.52 7.00 12.10
C CYS A 55 15.42 5.75 13.01
N PRO A 56 15.39 5.92 14.33
CA PRO A 56 15.25 4.78 15.25
C PRO A 56 13.86 4.14 15.15
N GLY A 57 12.90 4.80 14.49
CA GLY A 57 11.54 4.31 14.26
C GLY A 57 11.37 3.44 13.01
N LEU A 58 12.43 3.12 12.26
CA LEU A 58 12.37 2.33 11.02
C LEU A 58 11.53 1.04 11.18
N ALA A 59 11.92 0.18 12.11
CA ALA A 59 11.27 -1.12 12.32
C ALA A 59 9.81 -0.97 12.80
N PHE A 60 9.51 0.08 13.56
CA PHE A 60 8.15 0.37 13.99
C PHE A 60 7.28 0.85 12.82
N ALA A 61 7.80 1.75 11.99
CA ALA A 61 7.11 2.23 10.81
C ALA A 61 6.82 1.09 9.82
N GLU A 62 7.79 0.20 9.59
CA GLU A 62 7.63 -0.99 8.75
C GLU A 62 6.47 -1.87 9.26
N ALA A 63 6.50 -2.26 10.53
CA ALA A 63 5.45 -3.10 11.11
C ALA A 63 4.05 -2.46 11.08
N ILE A 64 3.96 -1.14 11.33
CA ILE A 64 2.69 -0.41 11.29
C ILE A 64 2.16 -0.29 9.86
N MET A 65 3.02 -0.01 8.87
CA MET A 65 2.61 0.10 7.48
C MET A 65 2.07 -1.24 6.96
N ASP A 66 2.76 -2.35 7.27
CA ASP A 66 2.30 -3.69 6.91
C ASP A 66 0.93 -4.02 7.53
N LEU A 67 0.76 -3.73 8.82
CA LEU A 67 -0.51 -3.97 9.52
C LEU A 67 -1.64 -3.12 8.92
N LEU A 68 -1.39 -1.83 8.69
CA LEU A 68 -2.38 -0.89 8.16
C LEU A 68 -2.79 -1.28 6.74
N PHE A 69 -1.84 -1.52 5.84
CA PHE A 69 -2.16 -1.92 4.47
C PHE A 69 -2.86 -3.27 4.44
N SER A 70 -2.39 -4.26 5.19
CA SER A 70 -3.03 -5.58 5.24
C SER A 70 -4.46 -5.47 5.75
N THR A 71 -4.70 -4.69 6.81
CA THR A 71 -6.06 -4.49 7.35
C THR A 71 -6.97 -3.77 6.36
N LEU A 72 -6.52 -2.66 5.78
CA LEU A 72 -7.32 -1.86 4.86
C LEU A 72 -7.63 -2.62 3.57
N LEU A 73 -6.63 -3.29 2.98
CA LEU A 73 -6.78 -4.04 1.74
C LEU A 73 -7.51 -5.36 1.93
N PHE A 74 -7.47 -5.98 3.11
CA PHE A 74 -8.21 -7.20 3.39
C PHE A 74 -9.71 -6.93 3.54
N HIS A 75 -10.08 -5.84 4.24
CA HIS A 75 -11.47 -5.54 4.57
C HIS A 75 -12.19 -4.67 3.55
N PHE A 76 -11.47 -3.85 2.76
CA PHE A 76 -12.11 -2.88 1.88
C PHE A 76 -11.54 -2.91 0.46
N ASP A 77 -12.45 -2.84 -0.49
CA ASP A 77 -12.19 -2.33 -1.83
C ASP A 77 -12.30 -0.80 -1.81
N TRP A 78 -11.58 -0.12 -2.70
CA TRP A 78 -11.48 1.35 -2.70
C TRP A 78 -11.86 1.92 -4.06
N GLU A 79 -12.73 2.91 -4.07
CA GLU A 79 -13.16 3.61 -5.28
C GLU A 79 -13.07 5.12 -5.11
N LEU A 80 -12.80 5.82 -6.21
CA LEU A 80 -12.84 7.29 -6.24
C LEU A 80 -14.29 7.78 -6.24
N PRO A 81 -14.59 8.88 -5.53
CA PRO A 81 -15.93 9.47 -5.54
C PRO A 81 -16.30 9.92 -6.95
N CYS A 82 -17.60 9.91 -7.23
CA CYS A 82 -18.17 10.48 -8.46
C CYS A 82 -17.61 9.92 -9.79
N GLY A 83 -16.99 8.73 -9.78
CA GLY A 83 -16.42 8.12 -10.99
C GLY A 83 -15.16 8.82 -11.50
N MET A 84 -14.48 9.60 -10.65
CA MET A 84 -13.23 10.26 -11.00
C MET A 84 -12.17 9.25 -11.44
N THR A 85 -11.29 9.68 -12.36
CA THR A 85 -10.13 8.91 -12.78
C THR A 85 -8.90 9.23 -11.93
N ALA A 86 -7.89 8.35 -11.94
CA ALA A 86 -6.64 8.60 -11.19
C ALA A 86 -5.92 9.88 -11.64
N SER A 87 -6.04 10.27 -12.91
CA SER A 87 -5.47 11.50 -13.47
C SER A 87 -6.13 12.79 -12.98
N GLU A 88 -7.34 12.69 -12.42
CA GLU A 88 -8.07 13.85 -11.87
C GLU A 88 -7.75 14.10 -10.40
N LEU A 89 -6.91 13.26 -9.78
CA LEU A 89 -6.51 13.44 -8.40
C LEU A 89 -5.56 14.63 -8.25
N ASP A 90 -5.90 15.54 -7.35
CA ASP A 90 -5.01 16.62 -6.97
C ASP A 90 -3.87 16.08 -6.07
N MET A 91 -2.69 15.99 -6.67
CA MET A 91 -1.45 15.55 -6.03
C MET A 91 -0.54 16.72 -5.64
N ILE A 92 -1.05 17.97 -5.64
CA ILE A 92 -0.28 19.13 -5.18
C ILE A 92 0.12 18.92 -3.72
N GLU A 93 1.40 19.09 -3.45
CA GLU A 93 1.97 18.98 -2.12
C GLU A 93 2.12 20.36 -1.46
N GLU A 94 2.09 20.35 -0.13
CA GLU A 94 2.43 21.48 0.72
C GLU A 94 3.56 21.07 1.66
N MET A 95 4.56 21.93 1.76
CA MET A 95 5.72 21.72 2.60
C MET A 95 5.50 22.42 3.95
N ALA A 96 5.41 21.63 5.02
CA ALA A 96 5.29 22.11 6.38
C ALA A 96 6.35 21.44 7.28
N LEU A 97 5.94 20.87 8.43
CA LEU A 97 6.82 20.01 9.25
C LEU A 97 7.13 18.68 8.55
N THR A 98 6.22 18.20 7.72
CA THR A 98 6.39 17.09 6.78
C THR A 98 5.82 17.51 5.43
N VAL A 99 6.33 16.91 4.36
CA VAL A 99 5.70 17.00 3.04
C VAL A 99 4.40 16.22 3.10
N ARG A 100 3.29 16.88 2.79
CA ARG A 100 1.95 16.28 2.74
C ARG A 100 1.21 16.76 1.51
N ARG A 101 0.14 16.06 1.15
CA ARG A 101 -0.78 16.58 0.15
C ARG A 101 -1.48 17.83 0.68
N LYS A 102 -1.63 18.82 -0.19
CA LYS A 102 -2.30 20.09 0.11
C LYS A 102 -3.78 19.88 0.40
N ASN A 103 -4.45 19.11 -0.46
CA ASN A 103 -5.86 18.77 -0.32
C ASN A 103 -6.01 17.31 0.10
N ASP A 104 -7.06 16.97 0.86
CA ASP A 104 -7.25 15.62 1.39
C ASP A 104 -7.61 14.60 0.28
N LEU A 105 -7.30 13.32 0.53
CA LEU A 105 -7.75 12.21 -0.33
C LEU A 105 -9.09 11.68 0.13
N HIS A 106 -10.10 11.86 -0.71
CA HIS A 106 -11.40 11.25 -0.51
C HIS A 106 -11.48 9.95 -1.28
N LEU A 107 -11.69 8.85 -0.56
CA LEU A 107 -11.95 7.51 -1.12
C LEU A 107 -13.27 6.99 -0.55
N ARG A 108 -13.98 6.20 -1.33
CA ARG A 108 -15.13 5.43 -0.88
C ARG A 108 -14.69 4.00 -0.55
N PRO A 109 -14.71 3.59 0.73
CA PRO A 109 -14.48 2.20 1.09
C PRO A 109 -15.71 1.36 0.78
N ILE A 110 -15.50 0.19 0.18
CA ILE A 110 -16.51 -0.83 -0.09
C ILE A 110 -16.14 -2.05 0.72
N LEU A 111 -17.02 -2.48 1.63
CA LEU A 111 -16.76 -3.64 2.46
C LEU A 111 -16.58 -4.88 1.58
N ARG A 112 -15.39 -5.47 1.62
CA ARG A 112 -15.14 -6.75 0.97
C ARG A 112 -15.71 -7.85 1.85
N VAL A 113 -16.77 -8.49 1.40
CA VAL A 113 -17.26 -9.74 1.98
C VAL A 113 -16.45 -10.86 1.33
N PRO A 114 -15.59 -11.59 2.08
CA PRO A 114 -14.94 -12.76 1.53
C PRO A 114 -16.05 -13.71 1.09
N GLN A 115 -16.12 -14.02 -0.20
CA GLN A 115 -16.96 -15.13 -0.63
C GLN A 115 -16.38 -16.37 0.04
N THR A 116 -16.98 -16.79 1.15
CA THR A 116 -16.89 -18.17 1.57
C THR A 116 -17.32 -18.95 0.35
N GLN A 117 -16.39 -19.71 -0.24
CA GLN A 117 -16.78 -20.70 -1.20
C GLN A 117 -17.79 -21.58 -0.46
N THR A 118 -19.08 -21.39 -0.75
CA THR A 118 -20.09 -22.40 -0.52
C THR A 118 -19.76 -23.51 -1.53
N SER A 119 -18.65 -24.20 -1.26
CA SER A 119 -18.26 -25.44 -1.90
C SER A 119 -19.39 -26.39 -1.61
N SER A 120 -20.31 -26.55 -2.57
CA SER A 120 -21.09 -27.74 -2.98
C SER A 120 -21.58 -28.78 -1.95
N ALA A 121 -21.37 -28.62 -0.65
CA ALA A 121 -21.79 -29.54 0.40
C ALA A 121 -23.31 -29.43 0.65
N LEU A 122 -23.94 -28.31 0.29
CA LEU A 122 -25.40 -28.20 0.32
C LEU A 122 -26.08 -28.92 -0.85
N LEU A 123 -25.36 -29.23 -1.94
CA LEU A 123 -25.89 -30.10 -3.02
C LEU A 123 -25.82 -31.60 -2.68
N PHE A 124 -25.07 -31.99 -1.64
CA PHE A 124 -24.98 -33.39 -1.21
C PHE A 124 -25.98 -33.77 -0.11
N CYS A 125 -26.54 -32.81 0.63
CA CYS A 125 -27.54 -33.11 1.66
C CYS A 125 -28.94 -33.42 1.06
N GLU A 126 -29.29 -32.85 -0.10
CA GLU A 126 -30.61 -33.07 -0.74
C GLU A 126 -30.75 -34.41 -1.49
N ARG A 127 -29.66 -35.18 -1.68
CA ARG A 127 -29.73 -36.52 -2.33
C ARG A 127 -29.72 -37.70 -1.37
N ALA A 128 -29.54 -37.49 -0.06
CA ALA A 128 -29.41 -38.59 0.90
C ALA A 128 -30.71 -38.94 1.67
N GLN A 129 -31.86 -38.33 1.33
CA GLN A 129 -33.09 -38.48 2.13
C GLN A 129 -34.27 -39.17 1.42
N THR A 130 -34.01 -39.88 0.32
CA THR A 130 -35.03 -40.69 -0.37
C THR A 130 -34.53 -42.08 -0.74
N SER A 131 -34.02 -42.85 0.23
CA SER A 131 -33.95 -44.31 0.13
C SER A 131 -33.80 -44.93 1.52
N SER A 132 -34.89 -44.90 2.29
CA SER A 132 -35.11 -45.90 3.33
C SER A 132 -36.20 -46.84 2.85
N VAL A 133 -35.81 -47.81 2.03
CA VAL A 133 -36.53 -49.07 1.84
C VAL A 133 -35.50 -50.17 1.58
N PHE A 134 -35.72 -51.32 2.22
CA PHE A 134 -35.02 -52.62 2.15
C PHE A 134 -33.83 -52.77 3.12
N LEU A 135 -34.03 -53.37 4.31
CA LEU A 135 -34.04 -54.83 4.58
C LEU A 135 -32.80 -55.53 4.04
N PHE A 136 -31.76 -55.70 4.86
CA PHE A 136 -31.33 -56.95 5.51
C PHE A 136 -30.27 -56.61 6.57
#